data_AF-A0A1Y2XF61-F1
#
_entry.id   AF-A0A1Y2XF61-F1
#
_cell.length_a   1.000
_cell.length_b   1.000
_cell.length_c   1.000
_cell.angle_alpha   90.00
_cell.angle_beta   90.00
_cell.angle_gamma   90.00
#
_symmetry.space_group_name_H-M   'P 1'
#
loop_
_entity.id
_entity.type
_entity.pdbx_description
1 polymer ?
#
loop_
_entity_poly.entity_id
_entity_poly.type
_entity_poly.pdbx_seq_one_letter_code
_entity_poly.pdbx_strand_id
1 'polypeptide(L)'
;MPADGPDGKGRPLNRPALGRRVFGNSEERKRDREVLNNIVHPAVRREVYRSIFRSYVKGHWAVVLDVPLLFESGWDRLSGVVMVVAVRDPEVQMRRLRQRDRHLSKEDAQNRVLSQTDVRLKAKRCEARGKGKGVVIWNDGSKEELQANVDAALAEIRKGSPPWWNWLCLLVPPVGVAAGAWVYWQNIRANKRWKEMELDEKSKL
;
A
#
# COMPACT_ATOMS: atom_id res chain seq x y z
N MET A 1 16.33 -34.76 8.63
CA MET A 1 16.37 -33.46 9.33
C MET A 1 15.20 -33.36 10.30
N PRO A 2 15.41 -32.92 11.56
CA PRO A 2 14.34 -32.82 12.56
C PRO A 2 13.19 -31.93 12.10
N ALA A 3 12.00 -32.14 12.67
CA ALA A 3 10.79 -31.37 12.36
C ALA A 3 10.98 -29.87 12.64
N ASP A 4 11.76 -29.54 13.66
CA ASP A 4 11.94 -28.17 14.17
C ASP A 4 13.15 -27.43 13.58
N GLY A 5 13.82 -28.01 12.58
CA GLY A 5 15.02 -27.42 11.97
C GLY A 5 16.22 -27.32 12.94
N PRO A 6 17.38 -26.84 12.47
CA PRO A 6 18.58 -26.69 13.31
C PRO A 6 18.45 -25.59 14.39
N ASP A 7 17.55 -24.63 14.20
CA ASP A 7 17.43 -23.44 15.04
C ASP A 7 16.20 -23.46 15.99
N GLY A 8 15.46 -24.57 16.03
CA GLY A 8 14.18 -24.67 16.76
C GLY A 8 13.05 -23.81 16.19
N LYS A 9 13.23 -23.25 14.99
CA LYS A 9 12.27 -22.35 14.29
C LYS A 9 11.51 -23.04 13.16
N GLY A 10 11.67 -24.36 13.03
CA GLY A 10 11.13 -25.13 11.90
C GLY A 10 11.98 -25.02 10.64
N ARG A 11 11.58 -25.76 9.60
CA ARG A 11 12.17 -25.65 8.26
C ARG A 11 11.73 -24.34 7.58
N PRO A 12 12.58 -23.73 6.74
CA PRO A 12 12.20 -22.54 5.97
C PRO A 12 10.99 -22.83 5.07
N LEU A 13 10.06 -21.88 5.01
CA LEU A 13 8.83 -22.00 4.25
C LEU A 13 9.13 -22.13 2.75
N ASN A 14 8.67 -23.22 2.14
CA ASN A 14 8.69 -23.39 0.69
C ASN A 14 7.60 -22.53 0.03
N ARG A 15 7.92 -21.27 -0.24
CA ARG A 15 7.00 -20.28 -0.84
C ARG A 15 6.43 -20.73 -2.20
N PRO A 16 7.20 -21.34 -3.12
CA PRO A 16 6.64 -21.89 -4.37
C PRO A 16 5.59 -22.98 -4.15
N ALA A 17 5.81 -23.89 -3.20
CA ALA A 17 4.83 -24.93 -2.87
C ALA A 17 3.56 -24.34 -2.23
N LEU A 18 3.72 -23.42 -1.29
CA LEU A 18 2.58 -22.72 -0.68
C LEU A 18 1.79 -21.94 -1.73
N GLY A 19 2.47 -21.23 -2.64
CA GLY A 19 1.83 -20.51 -3.74
C GLY A 19 0.95 -21.42 -4.59
N ARG A 20 1.45 -22.60 -4.99
CA ARG A 20 0.65 -23.58 -5.76
C ARG A 20 -0.59 -24.08 -5.01
N ARG A 21 -0.54 -24.13 -3.67
CA ARG A 21 -1.67 -24.51 -2.80
C ARG A 21 -2.72 -23.41 -2.69
N VAL A 22 -2.32 -22.13 -2.62
CA VAL A 22 -3.25 -21.01 -2.35
C VAL A 22 -3.66 -20.21 -3.59
N PHE A 23 -2.99 -20.35 -4.73
CA PHE A 23 -3.32 -19.62 -5.97
C PHE A 23 -4.19 -20.46 -6.92
N GLY A 24 -5.32 -19.89 -7.34
CA GLY A 24 -6.30 -20.52 -8.22
C GLY A 24 -7.75 -20.19 -7.83
N ASN A 25 -8.70 -20.70 -8.60
CA ASN A 25 -10.12 -20.37 -8.49
C ASN A 25 -10.99 -21.50 -7.91
N SER A 26 -10.43 -22.68 -7.62
CA SER A 26 -11.18 -23.75 -6.96
C SER A 26 -11.53 -23.37 -5.52
N GLU A 27 -12.67 -23.87 -5.05
CA GLU A 27 -13.17 -23.59 -3.69
C GLU A 27 -12.18 -24.01 -2.59
N GLU A 28 -11.48 -25.14 -2.76
CA GLU A 28 -10.42 -25.58 -1.84
C GLU A 28 -9.29 -24.54 -1.72
N ARG A 29 -8.82 -24.00 -2.85
CA ARG A 29 -7.73 -23.02 -2.85
C ARG A 29 -8.15 -21.67 -2.30
N LYS A 30 -9.42 -21.29 -2.47
CA LYS A 30 -9.99 -20.09 -1.82
C LYS A 30 -9.99 -20.26 -0.30
N ARG A 31 -10.47 -21.40 0.20
CA ARG A 31 -10.44 -21.72 1.65
C ARG A 31 -9.02 -21.71 2.21
N ASP A 32 -8.08 -22.36 1.54
CA ASP A 32 -6.68 -22.37 1.98
C ASP A 32 -6.05 -20.97 1.99
N ARG A 33 -6.39 -20.13 0.99
CA ARG A 33 -5.97 -18.74 0.95
C ARG A 33 -6.57 -17.93 2.10
N GLU A 34 -7.83 -18.15 2.45
CA GLU A 34 -8.47 -17.50 3.60
C GLU A 34 -7.80 -17.88 4.92
N VAL A 35 -7.51 -19.16 5.13
CA VAL A 35 -6.75 -19.64 6.30
C VAL A 35 -5.38 -18.97 6.37
N LEU A 36 -4.64 -18.97 5.25
CA LEU A 36 -3.33 -18.32 5.18
C LEU A 36 -3.44 -16.82 5.51
N ASN A 37 -4.40 -16.13 4.92
CA ASN A 37 -4.64 -14.70 5.15
C ASN A 37 -4.96 -14.42 6.63
N ASN A 38 -5.77 -15.26 7.27
CA ASN A 38 -6.12 -15.13 8.69
C ASN A 38 -4.91 -15.31 9.63
N ILE A 39 -3.92 -16.10 9.25
CA ILE A 39 -2.67 -16.26 10.00
C ILE A 39 -1.73 -15.07 9.74
N VAL A 40 -1.58 -14.67 8.48
CA VAL A 40 -0.56 -13.69 8.06
C VAL A 40 -0.98 -12.26 8.38
N HIS A 41 -2.24 -11.87 8.14
CA HIS A 41 -2.66 -10.47 8.29
C HIS A 41 -2.50 -9.92 9.72
N PRO A 42 -2.85 -10.65 10.80
CA PRO A 42 -2.63 -10.16 12.16
C PRO A 42 -1.15 -9.97 12.48
N ALA A 43 -0.28 -10.90 12.06
CA ALA A 43 1.16 -10.81 12.28
C ALA A 43 1.77 -9.61 11.53
N VAL A 44 1.39 -9.42 10.25
CA VAL A 44 1.84 -8.28 9.45
C VAL A 44 1.35 -6.96 10.05
N ARG A 45 0.07 -6.86 10.44
CA ARG A 45 -0.48 -5.66 11.08
C ARG A 45 0.29 -5.32 12.36
N ARG A 46 0.56 -6.32 13.21
CA ARG A 46 1.33 -6.13 14.45
C ARG A 46 2.72 -5.56 14.17
N GLU A 47 3.44 -6.09 13.18
CA GLU A 47 4.78 -5.61 12.87
C GLU A 47 4.78 -4.20 12.24
N VAL A 48 3.79 -3.90 11.40
CA VAL A 48 3.59 -2.55 10.85
C VAL A 48 3.34 -1.55 11.98
N TYR A 49 2.39 -1.82 12.88
CA TYR A 49 2.13 -0.94 14.02
C TYR A 49 3.35 -0.79 14.93
N ARG A 50 4.07 -1.89 15.19
CA ARG A 50 5.31 -1.85 15.98
C ARG A 50 6.38 -0.99 15.31
N SER A 51 6.51 -1.08 13.99
CA SER A 51 7.48 -0.29 13.22
C SER A 51 7.11 1.19 13.20
N ILE A 52 5.83 1.52 12.99
CA ILE A 52 5.32 2.90 13.08
C ILE A 52 5.60 3.48 14.47
N PHE A 53 5.25 2.75 15.53
CA PHE A 53 5.46 3.20 16.91
C PHE A 53 6.94 3.41 17.23
N ARG A 54 7.82 2.46 16.85
CA ARG A 54 9.27 2.61 17.02
C ARG A 54 9.80 3.85 16.30
N SER A 55 9.34 4.09 15.08
CA SER A 55 9.77 5.25 14.29
C SER A 55 9.28 6.57 14.87
N TYR A 56 8.06 6.57 15.40
CA TYR A 56 7.49 7.70 16.14
C TYR A 56 8.32 8.04 17.38
N VAL A 57 8.64 7.05 18.23
CA VAL A 57 9.44 7.27 19.44
C VAL A 57 10.86 7.74 19.11
N LYS A 58 11.43 7.32 17.98
CA LYS A 58 12.73 7.79 17.49
C LYS A 58 12.70 9.20 16.89
N GLY A 59 11.53 9.85 16.80
CA GLY A 59 11.39 11.18 16.23
C GLY A 59 11.64 11.24 14.73
N HIS A 60 11.46 10.13 14.00
CA HIS A 60 11.56 10.16 12.54
C HIS A 60 10.50 11.09 11.95
N TRP A 61 10.90 11.88 10.95
CA TRP A 61 10.02 12.86 10.33
C TRP A 61 8.84 12.22 9.59
N ALA A 62 9.04 11.06 8.97
CA ALA A 62 8.02 10.33 8.24
C ALA A 62 8.29 8.81 8.26
N VAL A 63 7.23 8.03 8.03
CA VAL A 63 7.29 6.57 7.79
C VAL A 63 6.61 6.30 6.45
N VAL A 64 7.32 5.62 5.56
CA VAL A 64 6.78 5.22 4.25
C VAL A 64 6.24 3.79 4.36
N LEU A 65 4.94 3.64 4.15
CA LEU A 65 4.27 2.33 4.08
C LEU A 65 4.16 1.92 2.60
N ASP A 66 5.06 1.04 2.15
CA ASP A 66 4.97 0.44 0.82
C ASP A 66 3.96 -0.72 0.84
N VAL A 67 2.76 -0.47 0.31
CA VAL A 67 1.63 -1.41 0.36
C VAL A 67 1.00 -1.54 -1.03
N PRO A 68 1.22 -2.66 -1.76
CA PRO A 68 0.64 -2.87 -3.09
C PRO A 68 -0.90 -2.80 -3.13
N LEU A 69 -1.53 -3.28 -2.06
CA LEU A 69 -2.99 -3.33 -1.88
C LEU A 69 -3.48 -2.29 -0.85
N LEU A 70 -2.88 -1.10 -0.85
CA LEU A 70 -3.10 -0.05 0.16
C LEU A 70 -4.59 0.23 0.42
N PHE A 71 -5.37 0.35 -0.66
CA PHE A 71 -6.77 0.72 -0.61
C PHE A 71 -7.69 -0.45 -0.25
N GLU A 72 -7.34 -1.65 -0.69
CA GLU A 72 -8.07 -2.90 -0.50
C GLU A 72 -7.91 -3.40 0.94
N SER A 73 -6.71 -3.21 1.51
CA SER A 73 -6.38 -3.57 2.89
C SER A 73 -6.73 -2.48 3.92
N GLY A 74 -7.13 -1.29 3.48
CA GLY A 74 -7.57 -0.18 4.33
C GLY A 74 -6.45 0.57 5.06
N TRP A 75 -5.18 0.33 4.70
CA TRP A 75 -4.04 1.04 5.26
C TRP A 75 -4.05 2.53 4.91
N ASP A 76 -4.73 2.91 3.83
CA ASP A 76 -4.95 4.31 3.43
C ASP A 76 -5.67 5.14 4.51
N ARG A 77 -6.35 4.50 5.47
CA ARG A 77 -7.00 5.17 6.60
C ARG A 77 -6.00 5.69 7.62
N LEU A 78 -4.86 5.03 7.77
CA LEU A 78 -3.81 5.40 8.73
C LEU A 78 -2.76 6.34 8.12
N SER A 79 -2.74 6.47 6.79
CA SER A 79 -1.77 7.32 6.10
C SER A 79 -2.16 8.80 6.13
N GLY A 80 -1.25 9.67 6.56
CA GLY A 80 -1.43 11.13 6.49
C GLY A 80 -1.43 11.63 5.04
N VAL A 81 -0.53 11.09 4.21
CA VAL A 81 -0.46 11.32 2.77
C VAL A 81 -0.49 9.97 2.07
N VAL A 82 -1.31 9.85 1.03
CA VAL A 82 -1.32 8.71 0.11
C VAL A 82 -0.61 9.12 -1.16
N MET A 83 0.40 8.35 -1.55
CA MET A 83 1.12 8.53 -2.81
C MET A 83 0.88 7.32 -3.69
N VAL A 84 0.47 7.53 -4.94
CA VAL A 84 0.28 6.49 -5.94
C VAL A 84 1.21 6.75 -7.11
N VAL A 85 2.08 5.78 -7.39
CA VAL A 85 2.87 5.77 -8.63
C VAL A 85 2.05 5.02 -9.69
N ALA A 86 1.61 5.74 -10.72
CA ALA A 86 0.75 5.21 -11.77
C ALA A 86 1.41 5.34 -13.15
N VAL A 87 0.94 4.54 -14.09
CA VAL A 87 1.32 4.61 -15.51
C VAL A 87 0.03 4.79 -16.29
N ARG A 88 0.01 5.68 -17.28
CA ARG A 88 -1.17 5.94 -18.09
C ARG A 88 -1.40 4.81 -19.09
N ASP A 89 -0.31 4.35 -19.69
CA ASP A 89 -0.29 3.28 -20.69
C ASP A 89 -0.11 1.89 -20.04
N PRO A 90 -1.12 0.99 -20.16
CA PRO A 90 -1.01 -0.41 -19.72
C PRO A 90 0.12 -1.18 -20.40
N GLU A 91 0.46 -0.83 -21.65
CA GLU A 91 1.51 -1.52 -22.38
C GLU A 91 2.88 -1.26 -21.75
N VAL A 92 3.13 -0.02 -21.30
CA VAL A 92 4.35 0.33 -20.54
C VAL A 92 4.42 -0.47 -19.25
N GLN A 93 3.31 -0.59 -18.50
CA GLN A 93 3.25 -1.39 -17.28
C GLN A 93 3.58 -2.87 -17.57
N MET A 94 2.96 -3.45 -18.59
CA MET A 94 3.14 -4.85 -18.97
C MET A 94 4.57 -5.13 -19.46
N ARG A 95 5.12 -4.24 -20.30
CA ARG A 95 6.50 -4.32 -20.79
C ARG A 95 7.50 -4.30 -19.65
N ARG A 96 7.36 -3.36 -18.71
CA ARG A 96 8.26 -3.26 -17.53
C ARG A 96 8.13 -4.47 -16.60
N LEU A 97 6.91 -4.96 -16.37
CA LEU A 97 6.67 -6.16 -15.56
C LEU A 97 7.40 -7.38 -16.15
N ARG A 98 7.28 -7.61 -17.45
CA ARG A 98 7.94 -8.74 -18.14
C ARG A 98 9.46 -8.59 -18.24
N GLN A 99 9.97 -7.36 -18.36
CA GLN A 99 11.41 -7.10 -18.36
C GLN A 99 12.03 -7.41 -16.99
N ARG A 100 11.34 -7.05 -15.90
CA ARG A 100 11.76 -7.34 -14.53
C ARG A 100 11.62 -8.81 -14.18
N ASP A 101 10.45 -9.38 -14.45
CA ASP A 101 10.08 -10.74 -14.07
C ASP A 101 10.09 -11.66 -15.30
N ARG A 102 11.29 -11.89 -15.86
CA ARG A 102 11.48 -12.65 -17.12
C ARG A 102 10.93 -14.08 -17.11
N HIS A 103 10.68 -14.64 -15.92
CA HIS A 103 10.14 -15.97 -15.73
C HIS A 103 8.60 -16.04 -15.90
N LEU A 104 7.92 -14.90 -16.03
CA LEU A 104 6.46 -14.87 -16.21
C LEU A 104 6.07 -15.05 -17.67
N SER A 105 5.10 -15.93 -17.90
CA SER A 105 4.39 -15.95 -19.17
C SER A 105 3.59 -14.65 -19.37
N LYS A 106 3.20 -14.35 -20.61
CA LYS A 106 2.36 -13.18 -20.91
C LYS A 106 1.01 -13.27 -20.16
N GLU A 107 0.44 -14.46 -20.10
CA GLU A 107 -0.83 -14.75 -19.42
C GLU A 107 -0.70 -14.57 -17.90
N ASP A 108 0.37 -15.07 -17.28
CA ASP A 108 0.60 -14.89 -15.85
C ASP A 108 0.79 -13.42 -15.47
N ALA A 109 1.53 -12.68 -16.29
CA ALA A 109 1.72 -11.25 -16.10
C ALA A 109 0.39 -10.49 -16.21
N GLN A 110 -0.45 -10.84 -17.19
CA GLN A 110 -1.79 -10.27 -17.36
C GLN A 110 -2.71 -10.60 -16.19
N ASN A 111 -2.74 -11.87 -15.77
CA ASN A 111 -3.54 -12.32 -14.62
C ASN A 111 -3.13 -11.60 -13.33
N ARG A 112 -1.83 -11.35 -13.12
CA ARG A 112 -1.35 -10.57 -11.97
C ARG A 112 -1.83 -9.12 -12.01
N VAL A 113 -1.76 -8.46 -13.16
CA VAL A 113 -2.25 -7.08 -13.31
C VAL A 113 -3.76 -7.01 -13.08
N LEU A 114 -4.53 -7.94 -13.67
CA LEU A 114 -5.99 -8.00 -13.53
C LEU A 114 -6.46 -8.38 -12.12
N SER A 115 -5.64 -9.11 -11.35
CA SER A 115 -5.96 -9.45 -9.96
C SER A 115 -5.94 -8.24 -9.00
N GLN A 116 -5.41 -7.11 -9.45
CA GLN A 116 -5.32 -5.88 -8.66
C GLN A 116 -6.20 -4.80 -9.27
N THR A 117 -6.62 -3.83 -8.45
CA THR A 117 -7.30 -2.66 -8.97
C THR A 117 -6.37 -1.87 -9.91
N ASP A 118 -6.93 -1.42 -11.03
CA ASP A 118 -6.23 -0.61 -12.03
C ASP A 118 -5.49 0.58 -11.39
N VAL A 119 -4.23 0.75 -11.77
CA VAL A 119 -3.37 1.82 -11.23
C VAL A 119 -3.93 3.23 -11.50
N ARG A 120 -4.70 3.40 -12.58
CA ARG A 120 -5.37 4.66 -12.93
C ARG A 120 -6.58 4.92 -12.05
N LEU A 121 -7.32 3.87 -11.68
CA LEU A 121 -8.39 4.00 -10.69
C LEU A 121 -7.82 4.32 -9.30
N LYS A 122 -6.69 3.70 -8.93
CA LYS A 122 -5.92 4.06 -7.72
C LYS A 122 -5.47 5.52 -7.76
N ALA A 123 -5.02 6.01 -8.91
CA ALA A 123 -4.65 7.42 -9.10
C ALA A 123 -5.84 8.37 -8.91
N LYS A 124 -6.98 8.11 -9.57
CA LYS A 124 -8.21 8.91 -9.38
C LYS A 124 -8.67 8.95 -7.92
N ARG A 125 -8.68 7.78 -7.25
CA ARG A 125 -9.01 7.69 -5.82
C ARG A 125 -8.04 8.48 -4.95
N CYS A 126 -6.76 8.48 -5.32
CA CYS A 126 -5.73 9.26 -4.65
C CYS A 126 -6.00 10.76 -4.82
N GLU A 127 -6.20 11.25 -6.05
CA GLU A 127 -6.51 12.66 -6.36
C GLU A 127 -7.75 13.15 -5.62
N ALA A 128 -8.79 12.33 -5.52
CA ALA A 128 -10.04 12.65 -4.81
C ALA A 128 -9.84 12.93 -3.30
N ARG A 129 -8.68 12.60 -2.71
CA ARG A 129 -8.35 12.94 -1.32
C ARG A 129 -8.01 14.42 -1.14
N GLY A 130 -7.73 15.13 -2.22
CA GLY A 130 -7.41 16.56 -2.24
C GLY A 130 -5.93 16.87 -2.08
N LYS A 131 -5.60 18.15 -2.35
CA LYS A 131 -4.23 18.68 -2.32
C LYS A 131 -3.59 18.45 -0.95
N GLY A 132 -2.35 17.95 -0.97
CA GLY A 132 -1.55 17.66 0.23
C GLY A 132 -1.89 16.33 0.93
N LYS A 133 -2.91 15.59 0.46
CA LYS A 133 -3.30 14.27 1.02
C LYS A 133 -3.26 13.14 0.00
N GLY A 134 -3.50 13.47 -1.26
CA GLY A 134 -3.34 12.57 -2.39
C GLY A 134 -2.27 13.11 -3.33
N VAL A 135 -1.27 12.30 -3.64
CA VAL A 135 -0.20 12.62 -4.58
C VAL A 135 -0.11 11.53 -5.62
N VAL A 136 -0.31 11.87 -6.89
CA VAL A 136 -0.13 10.93 -8.00
C VAL A 136 1.17 11.27 -8.72
N ILE A 137 2.01 10.26 -8.88
CA ILE A 137 3.25 10.37 -9.65
C ILE A 137 3.08 9.51 -10.90
N TRP A 138 3.07 10.17 -12.05
CA TRP A 138 2.99 9.48 -13.34
C TRP A 138 4.38 9.03 -13.77
N ASN A 139 4.54 7.72 -13.93
CA ASN A 139 5.80 7.05 -14.25
C ASN A 139 5.82 6.56 -15.70
N ASP A 140 5.40 7.42 -16.64
CA ASP A 140 5.42 7.10 -18.07
C ASP A 140 6.83 7.26 -18.68
N GLY A 141 7.64 8.15 -18.10
CA GLY A 141 8.94 8.57 -18.61
C GLY A 141 10.15 7.81 -18.04
N SER A 142 11.28 8.52 -17.94
CA SER A 142 12.56 7.93 -17.51
C SER A 142 12.67 7.76 -15.99
N LYS A 143 13.73 7.07 -15.54
CA LYS A 143 14.00 6.90 -14.11
C LYS A 143 14.39 8.24 -13.47
N GLU A 144 15.08 9.08 -14.21
CA GLU A 144 15.55 10.41 -13.79
C GLU A 144 14.36 11.35 -13.62
N GLU A 145 13.40 11.33 -14.55
CA GLU A 145 12.15 12.08 -14.45
C GLU A 145 11.31 11.60 -13.25
N LEU A 146 11.23 10.28 -13.05
CA LEU A 146 10.54 9.72 -11.88
C LEU A 146 11.19 10.21 -10.58
N GLN A 147 12.52 10.20 -10.50
CA GLN A 147 13.24 10.67 -9.33
C GLN A 147 12.96 12.15 -9.06
N ALA A 148 13.06 13.01 -10.07
CA ALA A 148 12.74 14.43 -9.93
C ALA A 148 11.29 14.67 -9.46
N ASN A 149 10.33 13.92 -9.98
CA ASN A 149 8.92 14.01 -9.58
C ASN A 149 8.70 13.56 -8.13
N VAL A 150 9.38 12.51 -7.70
CA VAL A 150 9.34 12.04 -6.30
C VAL A 150 9.97 13.08 -5.37
N ASP A 151 11.12 13.64 -5.73
CA ASP A 151 11.80 14.65 -4.93
C ASP A 151 10.96 15.92 -4.77
N ALA A 152 10.33 16.39 -5.85
CA ALA A 152 9.41 17.51 -5.82
C ALA A 152 8.19 17.24 -4.92
N ALA A 153 7.59 16.04 -5.03
CA ALA A 153 6.48 15.63 -4.19
C ALA A 153 6.87 15.57 -2.70
N LEU A 154 8.04 15.01 -2.37
CA LEU A 154 8.55 14.95 -1.00
C LEU A 154 8.83 16.34 -0.43
N ALA A 155 9.38 17.26 -1.24
CA ALA A 155 9.60 18.64 -0.83
C ALA A 155 8.28 19.34 -0.47
N GLU A 156 7.22 19.13 -1.26
CA GLU A 156 5.89 19.68 -0.98
C GLU A 156 5.27 19.08 0.30
N ILE A 157 5.36 17.77 0.47
CA ILE A 157 4.90 17.08 1.69
C ILE A 157 5.63 17.63 2.93
N ARG A 158 6.93 17.91 2.82
CA ARG A 158 7.75 18.45 3.91
C ARG A 158 7.31 19.84 4.36
N LYS A 159 6.81 20.69 3.45
CA LYS A 159 6.26 22.00 3.82
C LYS A 159 5.04 21.88 4.75
N GLY A 160 4.25 20.83 4.58
CA GLY A 160 3.07 20.56 5.41
C GLY A 160 3.37 19.93 6.78
N SER A 161 4.62 19.55 7.06
CA SER A 161 5.01 18.84 8.29
C SER A 161 6.24 19.50 8.93
N PRO A 162 6.06 20.67 9.57
CA PRO A 162 7.18 21.40 10.14
C PRO A 162 7.79 20.65 11.35
N PRO A 163 9.12 20.76 11.58
CA PRO A 163 9.80 20.00 12.63
C PRO A 163 9.24 20.20 14.04
N TRP A 164 8.79 21.42 14.37
CA TRP A 164 8.20 21.73 15.68
C TRP A 164 6.91 20.92 15.93
N TRP A 165 6.12 20.63 14.90
CA TRP A 165 4.89 19.86 15.02
C TRP A 165 5.18 18.40 15.34
N ASN A 166 6.25 17.84 14.77
CA ASN A 166 6.70 16.49 15.08
C ASN A 166 7.16 16.38 16.53
N TRP A 167 7.94 17.36 17.01
CA TRP A 167 8.34 17.43 18.41
C TRP A 167 7.16 17.62 19.36
N LEU A 168 6.18 18.45 19.01
CA LEU A 168 4.98 18.62 19.80
C LEU A 168 4.18 17.32 19.92
N CYS A 169 3.97 16.62 18.79
CA CYS A 169 3.31 15.31 18.80
C CYS A 169 4.06 14.32 19.69
N LEU A 170 5.40 14.28 19.60
CA LEU A 170 6.25 13.36 20.35
C LEU A 170 6.29 13.67 21.85
N LEU A 171 6.50 14.93 22.23
CA LEU A 171 6.64 15.37 23.62
C LEU A 171 5.30 15.46 24.36
N VAL A 172 4.19 15.63 23.62
CA VAL A 172 2.83 15.66 24.16
C VAL A 172 2.01 14.55 23.49
N PRO A 173 2.14 13.28 23.94
CA PRO A 173 1.48 12.14 23.30
C PRO A 173 -0.04 12.29 23.08
N PRO A 174 -0.82 12.92 23.99
CA PRO A 174 -2.24 13.17 23.73
C PRO A 174 -2.50 13.99 22.45
N VAL A 175 -1.64 14.95 22.12
CA VAL A 175 -1.73 15.74 20.88
C VAL A 175 -1.46 14.85 19.67
N GLY A 176 -0.42 14.01 19.73
CA GLY A 176 -0.12 13.04 18.68
C GLY A 176 -1.26 12.04 18.43
N VAL A 177 -1.87 11.52 19.50
CA VAL A 177 -3.03 10.61 19.42
C VAL A 177 -4.24 11.33 18.82
N ALA A 178 -4.54 12.56 19.26
CA ALA A 178 -5.65 13.34 18.71
C ALA A 178 -5.44 13.66 17.23
N ALA A 179 -4.23 14.06 16.83
CA ALA A 179 -3.88 14.31 15.44
C ALA A 179 -4.02 13.04 14.59
N GLY A 180 -3.54 11.89 15.09
CA GLY A 180 -3.71 10.59 14.42
C GLY A 180 -5.17 10.18 14.27
N ALA A 181 -5.97 10.33 15.33
CA ALA A 181 -7.41 10.04 15.30
C ALA A 181 -8.16 10.96 14.32
N TRP A 182 -7.79 12.23 14.26
CA TRP A 182 -8.33 13.19 13.32
C TRP A 182 -8.02 12.82 11.86
N VAL A 183 -6.76 12.48 11.55
CA VAL A 183 -6.36 11.98 10.23
C VAL A 183 -7.15 10.72 9.87
N TYR A 184 -7.24 9.77 10.80
CA TYR A 184 -7.98 8.53 10.60
C TYR A 184 -9.46 8.78 10.26
N TRP A 185 -10.13 9.65 11.03
CA TRP A 185 -11.51 10.03 10.79
C TRP A 185 -11.70 10.75 9.45
N GLN A 186 -10.81 11.70 9.11
CA GLN A 186 -10.85 12.40 7.83
C GLN A 186 -10.71 11.42 6.65
N ASN A 187 -9.84 10.43 6.78
CA ASN A 187 -9.62 9.40 5.77
C ASN A 187 -10.82 8.45 5.63
N ILE A 188 -11.51 8.11 6.73
CA ILE A 188 -12.78 7.38 6.67
C ILE A 188 -13.82 8.18 5.88
N ARG A 189 -13.95 9.48 6.14
CA ARG A 189 -14.89 10.33 5.38
C ARG A 189 -14.50 10.46 3.91
N ALA A 190 -13.21 10.55 3.59
CA ALA A 190 -12.74 10.57 2.20
C ALA A 190 -13.11 9.26 1.49
N ASN A 191 -12.91 8.12 2.13
CA ASN A 191 -13.28 6.82 1.59
C ASN A 191 -14.80 6.66 1.42
N LYS A 192 -15.61 7.20 2.34
CA LYS A 192 -17.06 7.19 2.21
C LYS A 192 -17.51 7.99 0.98
N ARG A 193 -17.01 9.22 0.83
CA ARG A 193 -17.27 10.07 -0.34
C ARG A 193 -16.87 9.41 -1.65
N TRP A 194 -15.71 8.74 -1.69
CA TRP A 194 -15.28 7.98 -2.87
C TRP A 194 -16.26 6.88 -3.24
N LYS A 195 -16.74 6.10 -2.26
CA LYS A 195 -17.74 5.05 -2.51
C LYS A 195 -19.07 5.60 -3.01
N GLU A 196 -19.51 6.73 -2.48
CA GLU A 196 -20.73 7.41 -2.93
C GLU A 196 -20.59 7.87 -4.39
N MET A 197 -19.43 8.44 -4.77
CA MET A 197 -19.15 8.80 -6.17
C MET A 197 -19.12 7.58 -7.10
N GLU A 198 -18.48 6.48 -6.70
CA GLU A 198 -18.47 5.24 -7.48
C GLU A 198 -19.89 4.67 -7.70
N LEU A 199 -20.76 4.77 -6.70
CA LEU A 199 -22.14 4.30 -6.80
C LEU A 199 -22.95 5.20 -7.74
N ASP A 200 -22.77 6.51 -7.65
CA ASP A 200 -23.44 7.48 -8.54
C ASP A 200 -23.01 7.30 -10.01
N GLU A 201 -21.70 7.16 -10.28
CA GLU A 201 -21.19 6.87 -11.63
C GLU A 201 -21.75 5.56 -12.19
N LYS A 202 -21.85 4.50 -11.37
CA LYS A 202 -22.44 3.23 -11.79
C LYS A 202 -23.95 3.30 -12.03
N SER A 203 -24.65 4.19 -11.33
CA SER A 203 -26.10 4.36 -11.48
C SER A 203 -26.50 5.13 -12.75
N LYS A 204 -25.54 5.86 -13.33
CA LYS A 204 -25.70 6.65 -14.57
C LYS A 204 -25.38 5.86 -15.84
N LEU A 205 -24.84 4.65 -15.71
CA LEU A 205 -24.51 3.71 -16.79
C LEU A 205 -25.65 2.69 -16.97
#